data_AF-A0A162CZF7-F1
#
_entry.id   AF-A0A162CZF7-F1
#
_cell.length_a   1.000
_cell.length_b   1.000
_cell.length_c   1.000
_cell.angle_alpha   90.00
_cell.angle_beta   90.00
_cell.angle_gamma   90.00
#
_symmetry.space_group_name_H-M   'P 1'
#
loop_
_entity.id
_entity.type
_entity.pdbx_description
1 polymer ?
#
loop_
_entity_poly.entity_id
_entity_poly.type
_entity_poly.pdbx_seq_one_letter_code
_entity_poly.pdbx_strand_id
1 'polypeptide(L)'
;VDKKVRLEVEAQRRKENRAQEPDEIQQARLQEQSLRQQALREEESEEETRARLRDQATRQQAIRNAETDDERRVRMIEDNLRHQVLRAQETVEERMSRSMADRLRHQMYLVEETEEEAEIRRELNREQTANYRAAEIEEEREGRREQSQSRMERLREEREEDEELLRAMNALEHAEIIPLETKEERTFREELLAARNRAGVPRTHRAACKTLASEDRVPLHDCGEMTVTCGECNARHFKGEQPTDKKFTQCCAKGKVILPPPKECPQPLVKLLQNDHQ
;
A
#
# COMPACT_ATOMS: atom_id res chain seq x y z
N VAL A 1 25.29 -27.75 72.63
CA VAL A 1 24.88 -26.41 72.15
C VAL A 1 24.15 -26.59 70.84
N ASP A 2 22.89 -26.15 70.78
CA ASP A 2 22.03 -26.29 69.61
C ASP A 2 22.67 -25.64 68.37
N LYS A 3 22.59 -26.33 67.23
CA LYS A 3 23.19 -25.89 65.95
C LYS A 3 22.68 -24.49 65.57
N LYS A 4 21.42 -24.18 65.88
CA LYS A 4 20.83 -22.86 65.65
C LYS A 4 21.55 -21.75 66.41
N VAL A 5 21.73 -21.93 67.72
CA VAL A 5 22.38 -20.93 68.58
C VAL A 5 23.82 -20.65 68.12
N ARG A 6 24.56 -21.69 67.69
CA ARG A 6 25.91 -21.50 67.13
C ARG A 6 25.91 -20.67 65.85
N LEU A 7 24.96 -20.93 64.94
CA LEU A 7 24.83 -20.20 63.68
C LEU A 7 24.41 -18.74 63.91
N GLU A 8 23.54 -18.48 64.89
CA GLU A 8 23.12 -17.12 65.26
C GLU A 8 24.27 -16.29 65.81
N VAL A 9 25.06 -16.87 66.73
CA VAL A 9 26.26 -16.20 67.27
C VAL A 9 27.28 -15.92 66.17
N GLU A 10 27.48 -16.86 65.25
CA GLU A 10 28.41 -16.69 64.13
C GLU A 10 27.91 -15.64 63.10
N ALA A 11 26.61 -15.60 62.82
CA ALA A 11 26.00 -14.58 61.98
C ALA A 11 26.16 -13.19 62.59
N GLN A 12 25.95 -13.06 63.90
CA GLN A 12 26.09 -11.80 64.62
C GLN A 12 27.54 -11.30 64.60
N ARG A 13 28.51 -12.18 64.88
CA ARG A 13 29.95 -11.84 64.79
C ARG A 13 30.34 -11.39 63.38
N ARG A 14 29.84 -12.07 62.33
CA ARG A 14 30.11 -11.67 60.93
C ARG A 14 29.49 -10.31 60.60
N LYS A 15 28.31 -10.01 61.14
CA LYS A 15 27.64 -8.71 60.96
C LYS A 15 28.45 -7.59 61.60
N GLU A 16 28.92 -7.78 62.83
CA GLU A 16 29.77 -6.82 63.54
C GLU A 16 31.09 -6.59 62.82
N ASN A 17 31.77 -7.66 62.38
CA ASN A 17 33.01 -7.55 61.61
C ASN A 17 32.82 -6.82 60.28
N ARG A 18 31.69 -7.03 59.58
CA ARG A 18 31.36 -6.31 58.33
C ARG A 18 31.05 -4.83 58.57
N ALA A 19 30.49 -4.48 59.73
CA ALA A 19 30.17 -3.09 60.06
C ALA A 19 31.43 -2.27 60.41
N GLN A 20 32.50 -2.93 60.84
CA GLN A 20 33.80 -2.31 61.17
C GLN A 20 34.84 -2.51 60.06
N GLU A 21 34.43 -3.05 58.91
CA GLU A 21 35.31 -3.34 57.78
C GLU A 21 35.77 -2.03 57.13
N PRO A 22 37.10 -1.80 56.96
CA PRO A 22 37.61 -0.69 56.16
C PRO A 22 37.18 -0.81 54.69
N ASP A 23 36.98 0.34 54.02
CA ASP A 23 36.49 0.40 52.64
C ASP A 23 37.31 -0.47 51.67
N GLU A 24 38.64 -0.48 51.79
CA GLU A 24 39.54 -1.28 50.93
C GLU A 24 39.29 -2.79 51.09
N ILE A 25 39.08 -3.24 52.33
CA ILE A 25 38.80 -4.65 52.63
C ILE A 25 37.39 -5.01 52.15
N GLN A 26 36.43 -4.11 52.33
CA GLN A 26 35.07 -4.28 51.83
C GLN A 26 35.06 -4.40 50.30
N GLN A 27 35.78 -3.54 49.60
CA GLN A 27 35.91 -3.58 48.14
C GLN A 27 36.56 -4.88 47.67
N ALA A 28 37.69 -5.28 48.28
CA ALA A 28 38.36 -6.54 47.94
C ALA A 28 37.43 -7.75 48.13
N ARG A 29 36.69 -7.80 49.25
CA ARG A 29 35.72 -8.87 49.52
C ARG A 29 34.57 -8.90 48.51
N LEU A 30 34.04 -7.73 48.13
CA LEU A 30 32.98 -7.63 47.12
C LEU A 30 33.47 -8.02 45.72
N GLN A 31 34.69 -7.63 45.35
CA GLN A 31 35.34 -8.04 44.10
C GLN A 31 35.52 -9.56 44.06
N GLU A 32 36.09 -10.14 45.10
CA GLU A 32 36.28 -11.59 45.20
C GLU A 32 34.94 -12.35 45.17
N GLN A 33 33.90 -11.82 45.82
CA GLN A 33 32.54 -12.37 45.74
C GLN A 33 31.96 -12.27 44.32
N SER A 34 32.18 -11.17 43.61
CA SER A 34 31.75 -11.00 42.22
C SER A 34 32.42 -11.99 41.30
N LEU A 35 33.75 -12.17 41.42
CA LEU A 35 34.51 -13.12 40.61
C LEU A 35 34.07 -14.56 40.85
N ARG A 36 33.83 -14.95 42.11
CA ARG A 36 33.26 -16.27 42.43
C ARG A 36 31.88 -16.46 41.80
N GLN A 37 31.00 -15.46 41.87
CA GLN A 37 29.69 -15.56 41.24
C GLN A 37 29.78 -15.64 39.72
N GLN A 38 30.72 -14.93 39.12
CA GLN A 38 30.96 -15.01 37.68
C GLN A 38 31.41 -16.41 37.27
N ALA A 39 32.39 -16.99 37.96
CA ALA A 39 32.84 -18.36 37.71
C ALA A 39 31.69 -19.37 37.83
N LEU A 40 30.85 -19.25 38.88
CA LEU A 40 29.66 -20.11 39.03
C LEU A 40 28.67 -19.93 37.88
N ARG A 41 28.48 -18.71 37.36
CA ARG A 41 27.59 -18.44 36.21
C ARG A 41 28.16 -18.97 34.89
N GLU A 42 29.48 -19.00 34.74
CA GLU A 42 30.15 -19.55 33.56
C GLU A 42 30.08 -21.09 33.52
N GLU A 43 30.02 -21.72 34.70
CA GLU A 43 29.87 -23.17 34.86
C GLU A 43 28.39 -23.64 34.90
N GLU A 44 27.42 -22.72 34.91
CA GLU A 44 25.98 -23.06 34.91
C GLU A 44 25.60 -23.84 33.65
N SER A 45 24.85 -24.93 33.82
CA SER A 45 24.16 -25.58 32.72
C SER A 45 22.99 -24.72 32.19
N GLU A 46 22.54 -25.00 30.96
CA GLU A 46 21.38 -24.29 30.40
C GLU A 46 20.12 -24.43 31.27
N GLU A 47 19.92 -25.58 31.92
CA GLU A 47 18.77 -25.82 32.80
C GLU A 47 18.86 -24.97 34.06
N GLU A 48 20.05 -24.88 34.68
CA GLU A 48 20.31 -24.04 35.85
C GLU A 48 20.16 -22.55 35.49
N THR A 49 20.69 -22.11 34.35
CA THR A 49 20.52 -20.75 33.85
C THR A 49 19.04 -20.42 33.65
N ARG A 50 18.27 -21.32 33.00
CA ARG A 50 16.82 -21.14 32.81
C ARG A 50 16.08 -21.09 34.14
N ALA A 51 16.42 -21.96 35.10
CA ALA A 51 15.81 -21.96 36.43
C ALA A 51 16.10 -20.65 37.18
N ARG A 52 17.35 -20.18 37.18
CA ARG A 52 17.76 -18.91 37.80
C ARG A 52 17.05 -17.71 37.17
N LEU A 53 16.96 -17.65 35.84
CA LEU A 53 16.28 -16.56 35.14
C LEU A 53 14.77 -16.57 35.40
N ARG A 54 14.13 -17.74 35.46
CA ARG A 54 12.71 -17.86 35.87
C ARG A 54 12.50 -17.37 37.28
N ASP A 55 13.32 -17.81 38.22
CA ASP A 55 13.25 -17.40 39.62
C ASP A 55 13.50 -15.88 39.78
N GLN A 56 14.44 -15.32 39.04
CA GLN A 56 14.64 -13.86 38.95
C GLN A 56 13.40 -13.14 38.41
N ALA A 57 12.80 -13.63 37.32
CA ALA A 57 11.60 -13.04 36.73
C ALA A 57 10.41 -13.09 37.71
N THR A 58 10.21 -14.20 38.43
CA THR A 58 9.13 -14.31 39.43
C THR A 58 9.30 -13.34 40.59
N ARG A 59 10.53 -13.16 41.10
CA ARG A 59 10.82 -12.13 42.12
C ARG A 59 10.55 -10.72 41.62
N GLN A 60 10.99 -10.41 40.40
CA GLN A 60 10.74 -9.09 39.80
C GLN A 60 9.24 -8.86 39.62
N GLN A 61 8.49 -9.87 39.17
CA GLN A 61 7.04 -9.78 39.04
C GLN A 61 6.35 -9.54 40.39
N ALA A 62 6.78 -10.22 41.45
CA ALA A 62 6.25 -10.01 42.80
C ALA A 62 6.49 -8.56 43.28
N ILE A 63 7.68 -8.01 43.02
CA ILE A 63 7.99 -6.60 43.31
C ILE A 63 7.09 -5.66 42.50
N ARG A 64 6.92 -5.91 41.19
CA ARG A 64 6.05 -5.10 40.31
C ARG A 64 4.59 -5.14 40.72
N ASN A 65 4.12 -6.26 41.26
CA ASN A 65 2.74 -6.41 41.72
C ASN A 65 2.49 -5.71 43.06
N ALA A 66 3.52 -5.56 43.89
CA ALA A 66 3.46 -4.85 45.17
C ALA A 66 3.76 -3.34 45.05
N GLU A 67 4.19 -2.89 43.87
CA GLU A 67 4.56 -1.50 43.56
C GLU A 67 3.34 -0.58 43.71
N THR A 68 3.51 0.52 44.46
CA THR A 68 2.53 1.60 44.52
C THR A 68 2.50 2.40 43.22
N ASP A 69 1.43 3.18 42.99
CA ASP A 69 1.33 4.01 41.79
C ASP A 69 2.46 5.05 41.68
N ASP A 70 2.92 5.61 42.81
CA ASP A 70 4.03 6.56 42.83
C ASP A 70 5.36 5.90 42.49
N GLU A 71 5.65 4.73 43.07
CA GLU A 71 6.86 3.96 42.74
C GLU A 71 6.86 3.55 41.27
N ARG A 72 5.69 3.13 40.74
CA ARG A 72 5.51 2.82 39.32
C ARG A 72 5.81 4.04 38.45
N ARG A 73 5.30 5.22 38.81
CA ARG A 73 5.56 6.47 38.08
C ARG A 73 7.05 6.78 38.07
N VAL A 74 7.71 6.76 39.23
CA VAL A 74 9.16 7.02 39.35
C VAL A 74 9.95 6.06 38.47
N ARG A 75 9.65 4.77 38.54
CA ARG A 75 10.31 3.77 37.69
C ARG A 75 10.13 4.04 36.20
N MET A 76 8.92 4.35 35.75
CA MET A 76 8.64 4.63 34.35
C MET A 76 9.40 5.88 33.88
N ILE A 77 9.53 6.90 34.74
CA ILE A 77 10.32 8.11 34.46
C ILE A 77 11.81 7.74 34.32
N GLU A 78 12.37 7.01 35.28
CA GLU A 78 13.77 6.56 35.21
C GLU A 78 14.03 5.71 33.95
N ASP A 79 13.09 4.84 33.60
CA ASP A 79 13.22 3.99 32.43
C ASP A 79 13.18 4.78 31.13
N ASN A 80 12.27 5.74 31.01
CA ASN A 80 12.21 6.66 29.87
C ASN A 80 13.51 7.48 29.74
N LEU A 81 14.06 7.98 30.85
CA LEU A 81 15.33 8.71 30.87
C LEU A 81 16.50 7.82 30.43
N ARG A 82 16.58 6.57 30.92
CA ARG A 82 17.58 5.60 30.46
C ARG A 82 17.48 5.38 28.95
N HIS A 83 16.29 5.15 28.42
CA HIS A 83 16.10 4.97 26.98
C HIS A 83 16.43 6.24 26.17
N GLN A 84 16.17 7.42 26.71
CA GLN A 84 16.53 8.68 26.05
C GLN A 84 18.06 8.84 25.95
N VAL A 85 18.79 8.54 27.02
CA VAL A 85 20.26 8.57 27.04
C VAL A 85 20.83 7.55 26.06
N LEU A 86 20.32 6.32 26.07
CA LEU A 86 20.75 5.28 25.12
C LEU A 86 20.50 5.71 23.66
N ARG A 87 19.31 6.24 23.35
CA ARG A 87 18.98 6.73 22.00
C ARG A 87 19.84 7.92 21.56
N ALA A 88 20.27 8.76 22.51
CA ALA A 88 21.17 9.88 22.21
C ALA A 88 22.60 9.42 21.90
N GLN A 89 23.01 8.27 22.45
CA GLN A 89 24.32 7.65 22.22
C GLN A 89 24.34 6.69 21.03
N GLU A 90 23.18 6.33 20.46
CA GLU A 90 23.08 5.47 19.26
C GLU A 90 23.91 6.03 18.11
N THR A 91 24.72 5.14 17.53
CA THR A 91 25.34 5.37 16.22
C THR A 91 24.29 5.45 15.11
N VAL A 92 24.69 5.95 13.94
CA VAL A 92 23.79 6.03 12.78
C VAL A 92 23.31 4.64 12.35
N GLU A 93 24.17 3.63 12.40
CA GLU A 93 23.85 2.25 12.03
C GLU A 93 22.85 1.60 13.00
N GLU A 94 23.03 1.80 14.31
CA GLU A 94 22.10 1.32 15.33
C GLU A 94 20.73 1.99 15.19
N ARG A 95 20.71 3.32 14.94
CA ARG A 95 19.48 4.07 14.70
C ARG A 95 18.76 3.56 13.45
N MET A 96 19.50 3.30 12.36
CA MET A 96 18.95 2.74 11.14
C MET A 96 18.37 1.35 11.38
N SER A 97 19.12 0.48 12.07
CA SER A 97 18.68 -0.88 12.39
C SER A 97 17.42 -0.89 13.25
N ARG A 98 17.34 -0.01 14.26
CA ARG A 98 16.14 0.18 15.08
C ARG A 98 14.96 0.66 14.24
N SER A 99 15.16 1.67 13.40
CA SER A 99 14.12 2.20 12.50
C SER A 99 13.60 1.16 11.51
N MET A 100 14.50 0.33 10.95
CA MET A 100 14.13 -0.79 10.09
C MET A 100 13.31 -1.83 10.87
N ALA A 101 13.74 -2.18 12.08
CA ALA A 101 13.01 -3.13 12.93
C ALA A 101 11.61 -2.58 13.33
N ASP A 102 11.51 -1.29 13.65
CA ASP A 102 10.23 -0.62 13.94
C ASP A 102 9.29 -0.67 12.71
N ARG A 103 9.82 -0.38 11.51
CA ARG A 103 9.06 -0.44 10.26
C ARG A 103 8.59 -1.85 9.96
N LEU A 104 9.44 -2.85 10.12
CA LEU A 104 9.08 -4.26 9.90
C LEU A 104 8.01 -4.73 10.88
N ARG A 105 8.14 -4.39 12.17
CA ARG A 105 7.08 -4.67 13.17
C ARG A 105 5.75 -4.04 12.78
N HIS A 106 5.76 -2.78 12.33
CA HIS A 106 4.54 -2.12 11.90
C HIS A 106 3.95 -2.79 10.64
N GLN A 107 4.77 -3.18 9.68
CA GLN A 107 4.31 -3.92 8.50
C GLN A 107 3.71 -5.27 8.87
N MET A 108 4.32 -6.02 9.79
CA MET A 108 3.77 -7.29 10.29
C MET A 108 2.40 -7.07 10.93
N TYR A 109 2.27 -6.05 11.78
CA TYR A 109 0.98 -5.67 12.36
C TYR A 109 -0.07 -5.37 11.27
N LEU A 110 0.27 -4.58 10.25
CA LEU A 110 -0.65 -4.25 9.16
C LEU A 110 -1.06 -5.46 8.30
N VAL A 111 -0.22 -6.49 8.21
CA VAL A 111 -0.54 -7.72 7.46
C VAL A 111 -1.51 -8.61 8.24
N GLU A 112 -1.39 -8.63 9.56
CA GLU A 112 -2.28 -9.37 10.47
C GLU A 112 -3.51 -8.57 10.90
N GLU A 113 -3.55 -7.26 10.58
CA GLU A 113 -4.60 -6.31 10.95
C GLU A 113 -5.96 -6.76 10.40
N THR A 114 -6.94 -6.87 11.29
CA THR A 114 -8.34 -7.15 10.90
C THR A 114 -8.99 -5.91 10.30
N GLU A 115 -10.11 -6.07 9.57
CA GLU A 115 -10.83 -4.93 8.98
C GLU A 115 -11.32 -3.93 10.05
N GLU A 116 -11.76 -4.43 11.20
CA GLU A 116 -12.20 -3.60 12.32
C GLU A 116 -11.04 -2.76 12.89
N GLU A 117 -9.89 -3.38 13.13
CA GLU A 117 -8.69 -2.70 13.60
C GLU A 117 -8.18 -1.66 12.58
N ALA A 118 -8.23 -2.00 11.29
CA ALA A 118 -7.87 -1.08 10.22
C ALA A 118 -8.79 0.14 10.17
N GLU A 119 -10.10 -0.04 10.39
CA GLU A 119 -11.03 1.09 10.43
C GLU A 119 -10.79 1.98 11.64
N ILE A 120 -10.56 1.39 12.83
CA ILE A 120 -10.19 2.14 14.04
C ILE A 120 -8.92 2.96 13.80
N ARG A 121 -7.88 2.35 13.19
CA ARG A 121 -6.63 3.05 12.88
C ARG A 121 -6.84 4.20 11.90
N ARG A 122 -7.66 4.01 10.86
CA ARG A 122 -7.99 5.07 9.89
C ARG A 122 -8.78 6.19 10.55
N GLU A 123 -9.75 5.86 11.40
CA GLU A 123 -10.55 6.83 12.15
C GLU A 123 -9.65 7.66 13.08
N LEU A 124 -8.81 7.01 13.88
CA LEU A 124 -7.84 7.69 14.74
C LEU A 124 -6.91 8.61 13.93
N ASN A 125 -6.45 8.16 12.75
CA ASN A 125 -5.61 8.99 11.87
C ASN A 125 -6.36 10.20 11.30
N ARG A 126 -7.63 10.03 10.92
CA ARG A 126 -8.51 11.14 10.47
C ARG A 126 -8.70 12.15 11.60
N GLU A 127 -8.98 11.69 12.82
CA GLU A 127 -9.16 12.54 14.00
C GLU A 127 -7.86 13.29 14.36
N GLN A 128 -6.73 12.59 14.41
CA GLN A 128 -5.43 13.21 14.65
C GLN A 128 -5.15 14.30 13.61
N THR A 129 -5.38 14.00 12.32
CA THR A 129 -5.19 14.98 11.24
C THR A 129 -6.12 16.18 11.40
N ALA A 130 -7.37 15.97 11.80
CA ALA A 130 -8.32 17.05 12.05
C ALA A 130 -7.87 17.92 13.23
N ASN A 131 -7.41 17.30 14.32
CA ASN A 131 -6.89 18.00 15.50
C ASN A 131 -5.64 18.81 15.17
N TYR A 132 -4.69 18.24 14.41
CA TYR A 132 -3.51 18.98 13.94
C TYR A 132 -3.92 20.19 13.09
N ARG A 133 -4.85 20.04 12.14
CA ARG A 133 -5.34 21.16 11.32
C ARG A 133 -6.07 22.24 12.12
N ALA A 134 -6.82 21.83 13.14
CA ALA A 134 -7.52 22.75 14.03
C ALA A 134 -6.54 23.58 14.86
N ALA A 135 -5.45 22.96 15.33
CA ALA A 135 -4.39 23.61 16.10
C ALA A 135 -3.33 24.34 15.25
N GLU A 136 -3.28 24.08 13.94
CA GLU A 136 -2.32 24.65 12.98
C GLU A 136 -2.37 26.20 13.03
N ILE A 137 -1.20 26.83 13.17
CA ILE A 137 -1.07 28.29 13.12
C ILE A 137 -1.11 28.78 11.67
N GLU A 138 -1.32 30.08 11.43
CA GLU A 138 -1.54 30.58 10.05
C GLU A 138 -0.34 30.36 9.12
N GLU A 139 0.89 30.51 9.63
CA GLU A 139 2.11 30.24 8.86
C GLU A 139 2.20 28.78 8.41
N GLU A 140 1.91 27.83 9.31
CA GLU A 140 1.87 26.40 8.97
C GLU A 140 0.76 26.10 7.95
N ARG A 141 -0.42 26.72 8.11
CA ARG A 141 -1.54 26.60 7.17
C ARG A 141 -1.18 27.10 5.79
N GLU A 142 -0.52 28.24 5.70
CA GLU A 142 -0.07 28.83 4.45
C GLU A 142 0.98 27.94 3.78
N GLY A 143 2.02 27.54 4.50
CA GLY A 143 3.06 26.63 3.99
C GLY A 143 2.48 25.30 3.47
N ARG A 144 1.47 24.74 4.14
CA ARG A 144 0.77 23.54 3.65
C ARG A 144 -0.03 23.81 2.36
N ARG A 145 -0.71 24.97 2.25
CA ARG A 145 -1.44 25.35 1.03
C ARG A 145 -0.48 25.53 -0.14
N GLU A 146 0.63 26.21 0.08
CA GLU A 146 1.69 26.39 -0.93
C GLU A 146 2.27 25.05 -1.36
N GLN A 147 2.66 24.18 -0.41
CA GLN A 147 3.18 22.85 -0.73
C GLN A 147 2.16 22.01 -1.52
N SER A 148 0.88 22.10 -1.17
CA SER A 148 -0.19 21.44 -1.92
C SER A 148 -0.34 21.99 -3.33
N GLN A 149 -0.20 23.31 -3.52
CA GLN A 149 -0.25 23.96 -4.83
C GLN A 149 0.94 23.53 -5.69
N SER A 150 2.17 23.62 -5.17
CA SER A 150 3.38 23.20 -5.90
C SER A 150 3.37 21.70 -6.24
N ARG A 151 2.78 20.85 -5.37
CA ARG A 151 2.58 19.42 -5.70
C ARG A 151 1.61 19.24 -6.87
N MET A 152 0.51 19.98 -6.89
CA MET A 152 -0.49 19.90 -7.97
C MET A 152 0.03 20.48 -9.28
N GLU A 153 0.85 21.52 -9.22
CA GLU A 153 1.49 22.15 -10.37
C GLU A 153 2.50 21.20 -11.03
N ARG A 154 3.41 20.58 -10.27
CA ARG A 154 4.32 19.56 -10.80
C ARG A 154 3.60 18.41 -11.50
N LEU A 155 2.48 17.94 -10.93
CA LEU A 155 1.66 16.91 -11.56
C LEU A 155 0.95 17.38 -12.83
N ARG A 156 0.71 18.68 -13.00
CA ARG A 156 0.18 19.24 -14.26
C ARG A 156 1.29 19.33 -15.30
N GLU A 157 2.44 19.86 -14.93
CA GLU A 157 3.62 19.93 -15.79
C GLU A 157 3.99 18.54 -16.31
N GLU A 158 4.11 17.53 -15.44
CA GLU A 158 4.42 16.15 -15.83
C GLU A 158 3.40 15.59 -16.83
N ARG A 159 2.10 15.86 -16.63
CA ARG A 159 1.06 15.45 -17.60
C ARG A 159 1.17 16.19 -18.92
N GLU A 160 1.48 17.48 -18.89
CA GLU A 160 1.65 18.29 -20.11
C GLU A 160 2.87 17.82 -20.90
N GLU A 161 3.97 17.49 -20.21
CA GLU A 161 5.17 16.88 -20.78
C GLU A 161 4.86 15.53 -21.43
N ASP A 162 4.14 14.65 -20.73
CA ASP A 162 3.70 13.36 -21.27
C ASP A 162 2.80 13.52 -22.50
N GLU A 163 1.86 14.48 -22.47
CA GLU A 163 0.97 14.78 -23.60
C GLU A 163 1.74 15.40 -24.77
N GLU A 164 2.75 16.23 -24.50
CA GLU A 164 3.63 16.80 -25.52
C GLU A 164 4.51 15.73 -26.17
N LEU A 165 5.08 14.83 -25.35
CA LEU A 165 5.84 13.67 -25.83
C LEU A 165 4.97 12.81 -26.76
N LEU A 166 3.74 12.51 -26.35
CA LEU A 166 2.80 11.76 -27.16
C LEU A 166 2.47 12.48 -28.48
N ARG A 167 2.27 13.82 -28.44
CA ARG A 167 2.06 14.64 -29.64
C ARG A 167 3.27 14.59 -30.58
N ALA A 168 4.49 14.67 -30.05
CA ALA A 168 5.71 14.60 -30.84
C ALA A 168 5.91 13.22 -31.48
N MET A 169 5.65 12.13 -30.74
CA MET A 169 5.69 10.77 -31.26
C MET A 169 4.72 10.58 -32.42
N ASN A 170 3.46 11.01 -32.26
CA ASN A 170 2.46 10.94 -33.32
C ASN A 170 2.86 11.78 -34.55
N ALA A 171 3.47 12.95 -34.35
CA ALA A 171 3.94 13.80 -35.44
C ALA A 171 5.08 13.15 -36.24
N LEU A 172 6.01 12.47 -35.57
CA LEU A 172 7.08 11.70 -36.21
C LEU A 172 6.52 10.50 -36.99
N GLU A 173 5.61 9.73 -36.38
CA GLU A 173 4.94 8.63 -37.08
C GLU A 173 4.22 9.13 -38.34
N HIS A 174 3.48 10.24 -38.23
CA HIS A 174 2.84 10.85 -39.39
C HIS A 174 3.84 11.38 -40.43
N ALA A 175 5.01 11.88 -40.02
CA ALA A 175 6.07 12.34 -40.91
C ALA A 175 6.76 11.17 -41.64
N GLU A 176 6.97 10.04 -40.98
CA GLU A 176 7.51 8.81 -41.57
C GLU A 176 6.53 8.15 -42.55
N ILE A 177 5.22 8.33 -42.34
CA ILE A 177 4.17 7.86 -43.25
C ILE A 177 4.06 8.74 -44.52
N ILE A 178 4.69 9.93 -44.59
CA ILE A 178 4.67 10.79 -45.78
C ILE A 178 5.40 10.08 -46.94
N PRO A 179 4.71 9.69 -48.02
CA PRO A 179 5.40 9.27 -49.25
C PRO A 179 6.25 10.44 -49.74
N LEU A 180 7.43 10.19 -50.30
CA LEU A 180 8.22 11.21 -51.00
C LEU A 180 7.42 11.73 -52.21
N GLU A 181 6.46 12.61 -51.96
CA GLU A 181 5.63 13.26 -52.97
C GLU A 181 6.57 14.11 -53.83
N THR A 182 6.52 13.88 -55.14
CA THR A 182 7.19 14.74 -56.11
C THR A 182 6.60 16.16 -56.02
N LYS A 183 7.34 17.17 -56.50
CA LYS A 183 6.86 18.57 -56.46
C LYS A 183 5.49 18.73 -57.13
N GLU A 184 5.24 17.97 -58.19
CA GLU A 184 3.97 17.99 -58.94
C GLU A 184 2.82 17.37 -58.13
N GLU A 185 3.04 16.22 -57.48
CA GLU A 185 2.04 15.57 -56.61
C GLU A 185 1.69 16.43 -55.40
N ARG A 186 2.69 17.09 -54.80
CA ARG A 186 2.48 18.03 -53.70
C ARG A 186 1.62 19.22 -54.14
N THR A 187 1.93 19.83 -55.29
CA THR A 187 1.14 20.96 -55.81
C THR A 187 -0.29 20.53 -56.12
N PHE A 188 -0.48 19.35 -56.71
CA PHE A 188 -1.80 18.80 -56.99
C PHE A 188 -2.60 18.57 -55.71
N ARG A 189 -1.98 17.98 -54.68
CA ARG A 189 -2.61 17.76 -53.37
C ARG A 189 -2.97 19.08 -52.68
N GLU A 190 -2.08 20.05 -52.69
CA GLU A 190 -2.31 21.39 -52.12
C GLU A 190 -3.47 22.11 -52.84
N GLU A 191 -3.53 22.03 -54.16
CA GLU A 191 -4.65 22.57 -54.95
C GLU A 191 -5.98 21.87 -54.64
N LEU A 192 -5.96 20.55 -54.46
CA LEU A 192 -7.14 19.73 -54.15
C LEU A 192 -7.67 20.05 -52.74
N LEU A 193 -6.78 20.21 -51.76
CA LEU A 193 -7.12 20.66 -50.42
C LEU A 193 -7.63 22.11 -50.41
N ALA A 194 -7.00 23.01 -51.18
CA ALA A 194 -7.44 24.39 -51.32
C ALA A 194 -8.80 24.49 -52.03
N ALA A 195 -9.06 23.66 -53.04
CA ALA A 195 -10.35 23.56 -53.71
C ALA A 195 -11.43 23.04 -52.74
N ARG A 196 -11.15 22.00 -51.96
CA ARG A 196 -12.06 21.47 -50.93
C ARG A 196 -12.35 22.52 -49.84
N ASN A 197 -11.32 23.22 -49.36
CA ASN A 197 -11.48 24.25 -48.33
C ASN A 197 -12.29 25.45 -48.86
N ARG A 198 -12.12 25.83 -50.13
CA ARG A 198 -12.91 26.87 -50.81
C ARG A 198 -14.36 26.43 -51.06
N ALA A 199 -14.57 25.18 -51.45
CA ALA A 199 -15.92 24.63 -51.65
C ALA A 199 -16.70 24.55 -50.33
N GLY A 200 -15.99 24.44 -49.20
CA GLY A 200 -16.57 24.19 -47.89
C GLY A 200 -17.10 22.77 -47.81
N VAL A 201 -16.86 22.08 -46.70
CA VAL A 201 -17.55 20.80 -46.47
C VAL A 201 -19.02 21.17 -46.20
N PRO A 202 -20.00 20.61 -46.94
CA PRO A 202 -21.41 20.86 -46.64
C PRO A 202 -21.62 20.56 -45.15
N ARG A 203 -22.20 21.51 -44.41
CA ARG A 203 -22.42 21.37 -42.96
C ARG A 203 -23.47 20.27 -42.72
N THR A 204 -23.03 19.02 -42.78
CA THR A 204 -23.86 17.82 -42.56
C THR A 204 -24.43 17.79 -41.15
N HIS A 205 -23.83 18.50 -40.19
CA HIS A 205 -24.38 18.68 -38.85
C HIS A 205 -25.82 19.21 -38.87
N ARG A 206 -26.15 20.17 -39.75
CA ARG A 206 -27.52 20.69 -39.85
C ARG A 206 -28.50 19.69 -40.47
N ALA A 207 -28.02 18.80 -41.34
CA ALA A 207 -28.82 17.72 -41.91
C ALA A 207 -28.99 16.53 -40.94
N ALA A 208 -28.02 16.34 -40.03
CA ALA A 208 -28.05 15.32 -38.99
C ALA A 208 -28.89 15.75 -37.78
N CYS A 209 -28.90 17.03 -37.43
CA CYS A 209 -29.80 17.60 -36.42
C CYS A 209 -31.23 17.72 -36.96
N LYS A 210 -31.93 16.59 -37.09
CA LYS A 210 -33.38 16.60 -37.24
C LYS A 210 -33.98 16.97 -35.88
N THR A 211 -34.75 18.06 -35.83
CA THR A 211 -35.56 18.39 -34.66
C THR A 211 -36.65 17.34 -34.49
N LEU A 212 -36.48 16.43 -33.52
CA LEU A 212 -37.54 15.52 -33.10
C LEU A 212 -38.53 16.33 -32.26
N ALA A 213 -39.72 16.60 -32.81
CA ALA A 213 -40.74 17.42 -32.14
C ALA A 213 -41.43 16.70 -30.95
N SER A 214 -41.29 15.37 -30.87
CA SER A 214 -41.84 14.50 -29.83
C SER A 214 -41.11 13.16 -29.89
N GLU A 215 -40.57 12.70 -28.76
CA GLU A 215 -39.88 11.40 -28.64
C GLU A 215 -40.85 10.21 -28.84
N ASP A 216 -42.14 10.40 -28.55
CA ASP A 216 -43.19 9.38 -28.70
C ASP A 216 -43.49 9.02 -30.17
N ARG A 217 -42.98 9.78 -31.14
CA ARG A 217 -43.16 9.55 -32.58
C ARG A 217 -41.89 9.03 -33.26
N VAL A 218 -40.90 8.56 -32.50
CA VAL A 218 -39.74 7.87 -33.06
C VAL A 218 -40.17 6.47 -33.48
N PRO A 219 -40.14 6.12 -34.79
CA PRO A 219 -40.48 4.77 -35.21
C PRO A 219 -39.49 3.79 -34.58
N LEU A 220 -39.98 2.82 -33.82
CA LEU A 220 -39.14 1.75 -33.28
C LEU A 220 -38.54 0.97 -34.46
N HIS A 221 -37.23 1.10 -34.66
CA HIS A 221 -36.52 0.31 -35.66
C HIS A 221 -36.12 -1.00 -35.00
N ASP A 222 -36.78 -2.08 -35.41
CA ASP A 222 -36.47 -3.44 -34.99
C ASP A 222 -35.79 -4.19 -36.14
N CYS A 223 -34.65 -4.80 -35.86
CA CYS A 223 -33.93 -5.67 -36.81
C CYS A 223 -34.60 -7.05 -36.95
N GLY A 224 -35.66 -7.33 -36.17
CA GLY A 224 -36.43 -8.56 -36.16
C GLY A 224 -35.77 -9.64 -35.31
N GLU A 225 -36.22 -10.88 -35.43
CA GLU A 225 -35.68 -12.00 -34.66
C GLU A 225 -34.32 -12.49 -35.19
N MET A 226 -33.44 -12.93 -34.28
CA MET A 226 -32.10 -13.47 -34.58
C MET A 226 -32.15 -14.95 -35.00
N THR A 227 -32.90 -15.26 -36.05
CA THR A 227 -33.18 -16.65 -36.49
C THR A 227 -32.41 -17.07 -37.74
N VAL A 228 -31.78 -16.12 -38.45
CA VAL A 228 -31.07 -16.42 -39.70
C VAL A 228 -29.65 -16.89 -39.41
N THR A 229 -29.27 -18.07 -39.90
CA THR A 229 -27.89 -18.56 -39.75
C THR A 229 -27.06 -18.31 -41.00
N CYS A 230 -25.79 -17.97 -40.81
CA CYS A 230 -24.82 -17.91 -41.89
C CYS A 230 -24.45 -19.33 -42.34
N GLY A 231 -24.59 -19.63 -43.63
CA GLY A 231 -24.29 -20.97 -44.17
C GLY A 231 -22.81 -21.39 -44.10
N GLU A 232 -21.90 -20.44 -43.89
CA GLU A 232 -20.45 -20.70 -43.89
C GLU A 232 -19.90 -20.93 -42.47
N CYS A 233 -20.31 -20.13 -41.48
CA CYS A 233 -19.80 -20.20 -40.11
C CYS A 233 -20.87 -20.46 -39.03
N ASN A 234 -22.12 -20.69 -39.42
CA ASN A 234 -23.26 -20.93 -38.54
C ASN A 234 -23.58 -19.82 -37.52
N ALA A 235 -23.00 -18.62 -37.67
CA ALA A 235 -23.34 -17.46 -36.87
C ALA A 235 -24.82 -17.08 -37.07
N ARG A 236 -25.52 -16.73 -35.97
CA ARG A 236 -26.90 -16.25 -36.01
C ARG A 236 -26.93 -14.75 -36.24
N HIS A 237 -27.82 -14.30 -37.12
CA HIS A 237 -28.04 -12.94 -37.54
C HIS A 237 -29.52 -12.57 -37.46
N PHE A 238 -29.79 -11.28 -37.36
CA PHE A 238 -31.14 -10.73 -37.41
C PHE A 238 -31.69 -10.79 -38.83
N LYS A 239 -33.00 -11.02 -38.97
CA LYS A 239 -33.65 -11.08 -40.29
C LYS A 239 -33.47 -9.80 -41.10
N GLY A 240 -33.51 -8.63 -40.45
CA GLY A 240 -33.33 -7.33 -41.09
C GLY A 240 -31.91 -7.06 -41.59
N GLU A 241 -30.91 -7.81 -41.10
CA GLU A 241 -29.51 -7.69 -41.51
C GLU A 241 -29.14 -8.61 -42.67
N GLN A 242 -30.06 -9.51 -43.09
CA GLN A 242 -29.77 -10.47 -44.15
C GLN A 242 -29.55 -9.74 -45.49
N PRO A 243 -28.34 -9.82 -46.07
CA PRO A 243 -28.09 -9.21 -47.37
C PRO A 243 -28.83 -9.96 -48.47
N THR A 244 -29.11 -9.29 -49.60
CA THR A 244 -29.86 -9.88 -50.74
C THR A 244 -29.21 -11.15 -51.28
N ASP A 245 -27.87 -11.25 -51.19
CA ASP A 245 -27.08 -12.39 -51.64
C ASP A 245 -27.02 -13.54 -50.61
N LYS A 246 -27.66 -13.39 -49.44
CA LYS A 246 -27.66 -14.32 -48.30
C LYS A 246 -26.26 -14.64 -47.76
N LYS A 247 -25.24 -13.85 -48.13
CA LYS A 247 -23.85 -14.04 -47.70
C LYS A 247 -23.43 -12.92 -46.76
N PHE A 248 -23.32 -13.25 -45.48
CA PHE A 248 -22.93 -12.29 -44.47
C PHE A 248 -21.44 -11.92 -44.59
N THR A 249 -21.16 -10.63 -44.73
CA THR A 249 -19.81 -10.08 -44.66
C THR A 249 -19.31 -9.96 -43.22
N GLN A 250 -20.23 -9.77 -42.27
CA GLN A 250 -19.91 -9.37 -40.91
C GLN A 250 -19.35 -10.50 -40.04
N CYS A 251 -19.79 -11.75 -40.25
CA CYS A 251 -19.30 -12.88 -39.47
C CYS A 251 -18.02 -13.50 -40.06
N CYS A 252 -18.01 -13.84 -41.35
CA CYS A 252 -16.91 -14.58 -41.98
C CYS A 252 -16.46 -13.99 -43.31
N ALA A 253 -16.79 -12.72 -43.58
CA ALA A 253 -16.50 -12.05 -44.86
C ALA A 253 -16.92 -12.89 -46.08
N LYS A 254 -18.13 -13.46 -46.05
CA LYS A 254 -18.67 -14.39 -47.07
C LYS A 254 -17.88 -15.70 -47.21
N GLY A 255 -17.37 -16.24 -46.11
CA GLY A 255 -16.64 -17.52 -46.04
C GLY A 255 -15.13 -17.39 -46.26
N LYS A 256 -14.61 -16.17 -46.37
CA LYS A 256 -13.17 -15.91 -46.55
C LYS A 256 -12.36 -16.03 -45.26
N VAL A 257 -13.02 -15.89 -44.11
CA VAL A 257 -12.38 -15.96 -42.79
C VAL A 257 -12.82 -17.24 -42.10
N ILE A 258 -11.85 -18.12 -41.81
CA ILE A 258 -12.07 -19.31 -40.98
C ILE A 258 -12.04 -18.85 -39.52
N LEU A 259 -13.21 -18.80 -38.89
CA LEU A 259 -13.31 -18.52 -37.46
C LEU A 259 -13.00 -19.80 -36.67
N PRO A 260 -12.08 -19.77 -35.69
CA PRO A 260 -11.92 -20.89 -34.78
C PRO A 260 -13.22 -21.09 -33.99
N PRO A 261 -13.52 -22.33 -33.56
CA PRO A 261 -14.69 -22.58 -32.74
C PRO A 261 -14.62 -21.72 -31.47
N PRO A 262 -15.74 -21.11 -31.06
CA PRO A 262 -15.77 -20.27 -29.87
C PRO A 262 -15.33 -21.10 -28.66
N LYS A 263 -14.55 -20.47 -27.77
CA LYS A 263 -14.13 -21.11 -26.50
C LYS A 263 -15.38 -21.49 -25.71
N GLU A 264 -15.30 -22.64 -25.04
CA GLU A 264 -16.37 -23.06 -24.14
C GLU A 264 -16.63 -21.97 -23.10
N CYS A 265 -17.91 -21.71 -22.84
CA CYS A 265 -18.32 -20.73 -21.85
C CYS A 265 -17.80 -21.17 -20.47
N PRO A 266 -17.04 -20.32 -19.75
CA PRO A 266 -16.55 -20.66 -18.42
C PRO A 266 -17.69 -21.11 -17.50
N GLN A 267 -17.48 -22.17 -16.72
CA GLN A 267 -18.52 -22.75 -15.86
C GLN A 267 -19.27 -21.74 -14.97
N PRO A 268 -18.63 -20.70 -14.40
CA PRO A 268 -19.36 -19.67 -13.63
C PRO A 268 -20.39 -18.90 -14.47
N LEU A 269 -20.05 -18.60 -15.73
CA LEU A 269 -20.95 -17.91 -16.66
C LEU A 269 -22.09 -18.81 -17.11
N VAL A 270 -21.85 -20.11 -17.29
CA VAL A 270 -22.92 -21.07 -17.60
C VAL A 270 -23.95 -21.13 -16.48
N LYS A 271 -23.49 -21.23 -15.22
CA LYS A 271 -24.36 -21.22 -14.04
C LYS A 271 -25.14 -19.91 -13.92
N LEU A 272 -24.49 -18.77 -14.17
CA LEU A 272 -25.15 -17.47 -14.17
C LEU A 272 -26.26 -17.39 -15.24
N LEU A 273 -25.97 -17.82 -16.47
CA LEU A 273 -26.91 -17.79 -17.60
C LEU A 273 -28.07 -18.78 -17.43
N GLN A 274 -27.88 -19.85 -16.65
CA GLN A 274 -28.92 -20.82 -16.30
C GLN A 274 -29.69 -20.44 -15.02
N ASN A 275 -29.37 -19.30 -14.40
CA ASN A 275 -29.88 -18.90 -13.08
C ASN A 275 -29.61 -19.92 -11.96
N ASP A 276 -28.58 -20.74 -12.12
CA ASP A 276 -28.10 -21.76 -11.17
C ASP A 276 -26.89 -21.24 -10.38
N HIS A 277 -26.94 -19.98 -9.95
CA HIS A 277 -25.92 -19.38 -9.08
C HIS A 277 -26.40 -19.44 -7.62
N GLN A 278 -25.81 -20.35 -6.84
CA GLN A 278 -25.81 -20.30 -5.37
C GLN A 278 -24.52 -19.64 -4.88
#